data_AF-A0A6G0U4G1-F1
#
_entry.id   AF-A0A6G0U4G1-F1
#
_cell.length_a   1.000
_cell.length_b   1.000
_cell.length_c   1.000
_cell.angle_alpha   90.00
_cell.angle_beta   90.00
_cell.angle_gamma   90.00
#
_symmetry.space_group_name_H-M   'P 1'
#
loop_
_entity.id
_entity.type
_entity.pdbx_description
1 polymer ?
#
loop_
_entity_poly.entity_id
_entity_poly.type
_entity_poly.pdbx_seq_one_letter_code
_entity_poly.pdbx_strand_id
1 'polypeptide(L)'
;MPKVTRTKRTTVSIYLEEFPNETFRSDGQVLYCQSCDKSVSIDQRGQVIQHINASKHRGNRDRKLKFQQNFISTSSESTNSKSVFNDDLCRALIRSDIPLFKLKNVAFKKCMEKYTGHKIPDESTLRKNYVRGVYEETISKIQNIIADGPIWVGVDETTDADGRYIANVIVGKLSTEPSKPFLLYCEELNKCNHKTICQLFNNAMGVLWPNGIIHNNVLLLLTDAAPYMCKAGKVLDTFYPRIVHLTCLVHAFHRIAETIRFQFSEVDSLISNVKKIFLKAPSRVQTFKDMYPDLTLPPEPIITRWGYVVISYSDAAMAIKKTTELIESKNLQNNLAFISTNFRFLVDTISKLKTSKMPLTESLEIVDDAIKQLERVPGEIGVLTNSKFKNVLEKNPGFNTVMSIRDILLNKTPNNNYSEIEYTPKEIICIKYAPVTSVDVERSFNRYKAMLRPNRRHFTFENFKLYVVSNFFPHEDYDSELIFNF
;
A
#
# COMPACT_ATOMS: atom_id res chain seq x y z
N MET A 1 77.72 -37.61 20.23
CA MET A 1 76.63 -37.55 19.24
C MET A 1 76.69 -36.20 18.55
N PRO A 2 76.72 -36.11 17.20
CA PRO A 2 76.73 -34.83 16.52
C PRO A 2 75.36 -34.14 16.73
N LYS A 3 75.36 -32.85 17.08
CA LYS A 3 74.14 -32.03 17.12
C LYS A 3 73.62 -31.92 15.69
N VAL A 4 72.57 -32.68 15.36
CA VAL A 4 71.86 -32.56 14.09
C VAL A 4 71.36 -31.12 13.99
N THR A 5 71.90 -30.36 13.05
CA THR A 5 71.52 -28.97 12.78
C THR A 5 70.08 -28.98 12.24
N ARG A 6 69.12 -28.63 13.10
CA ARG A 6 67.71 -28.52 12.69
C ARG A 6 67.58 -27.49 11.57
N THR A 7 66.89 -27.88 10.50
CA THR A 7 66.51 -26.96 9.42
C THR A 7 65.54 -25.91 9.95
N LYS A 8 65.71 -24.63 9.53
CA LYS A 8 64.85 -23.50 9.95
C LYS A 8 63.35 -23.80 9.82
N ARG A 9 62.96 -24.53 8.76
CA ARG A 9 61.58 -24.97 8.51
C ARG A 9 61.01 -25.84 9.63
N THR A 10 61.80 -26.75 10.18
CA THR A 10 61.37 -27.63 11.29
C THR A 10 61.22 -26.84 12.59
N THR A 11 62.12 -25.88 12.86
CA THR A 11 62.07 -25.04 14.06
C THR A 11 60.84 -24.13 14.07
N VAL A 12 60.49 -23.55 12.92
CA VAL A 12 59.26 -22.76 12.77
C VAL A 12 58.01 -23.59 13.05
N SER A 13 57.90 -24.79 12.46
CA SER A 13 56.74 -25.67 12.68
C SER A 13 56.56 -26.01 14.16
N ILE A 14 57.65 -26.28 14.87
CA ILE A 14 57.61 -26.55 16.32
C ILE A 14 57.06 -25.35 17.09
N TYR A 15 57.47 -24.11 16.77
CA TYR A 15 56.97 -22.94 17.49
C TYR A 15 55.51 -22.60 17.16
N LEU A 16 55.01 -22.94 15.97
CA LEU A 16 53.59 -22.82 15.64
C LEU A 16 52.75 -23.82 16.43
N GLU A 17 53.24 -25.04 16.64
CA GLU A 17 52.58 -26.07 17.46
C GLU A 17 52.69 -25.80 18.96
N GLU A 18 53.82 -25.25 19.42
CA GLU A 18 54.08 -24.96 20.83
C GLU A 18 53.28 -23.75 21.34
N PHE A 19 52.98 -22.77 20.47
CA PHE A 19 52.25 -21.56 20.82
C PHE A 19 50.98 -21.37 19.97
N PRO A 20 50.01 -22.31 20.03
CA PRO A 20 48.82 -22.29 19.17
C PRO A 20 47.86 -21.14 19.49
N ASN A 21 47.94 -20.58 20.69
CA ASN A 21 47.10 -19.47 21.16
C ASN A 21 47.67 -18.08 20.80
N GLU A 22 48.82 -18.03 20.14
CA GLU A 22 49.45 -16.79 19.67
C GLU A 22 49.19 -16.56 18.18
N THR A 23 49.29 -15.30 17.75
CA THR A 23 48.97 -14.91 16.37
C THR A 23 50.15 -15.08 15.40
N PHE A 24 50.88 -16.19 15.51
CA PHE A 24 52.02 -16.48 14.66
C PHE A 24 51.60 -17.08 13.31
N ARG A 25 52.30 -16.69 12.24
CA ARG A 25 52.24 -17.29 10.90
C ARG A 25 53.63 -17.50 10.35
N SER A 26 53.77 -18.37 9.36
CA SER A 26 55.04 -18.55 8.67
C SER A 26 54.87 -19.02 7.23
N ASP A 27 55.86 -18.70 6.41
CA ASP A 27 56.13 -19.24 5.07
C ASP A 27 57.11 -20.43 5.09
N GLY A 28 57.49 -20.91 6.27
CA GLY A 28 58.45 -21.99 6.47
C GLY A 28 59.90 -21.52 6.65
N GLN A 29 60.19 -20.21 6.56
CA GLN A 29 61.52 -19.66 6.84
C GLN A 29 61.50 -18.60 7.94
N VAL A 30 60.42 -17.82 8.05
CA VAL A 30 60.29 -16.72 9.01
C VAL A 30 59.08 -16.92 9.90
N LEU A 31 59.25 -16.83 11.23
CA LEU A 31 58.14 -16.78 12.17
C LEU A 31 57.64 -15.33 12.28
N TYR A 32 56.43 -15.06 11.80
CA TYR A 32 55.83 -13.73 11.76
C TYR A 32 54.73 -13.58 12.81
N CYS A 33 54.79 -12.52 13.63
CA CYS A 33 53.73 -12.19 14.57
C CYS A 33 52.73 -11.24 13.93
N GLN A 34 51.50 -11.69 13.71
CA GLN A 34 50.46 -10.83 13.13
C GLN A 34 50.01 -9.73 14.10
N SER A 35 50.04 -9.93 15.41
CA SER A 35 49.68 -8.88 16.38
C SER A 35 50.70 -7.74 16.40
N CYS A 36 51.98 -8.03 16.18
CA CYS A 36 53.05 -7.05 16.24
C CYS A 36 53.53 -6.54 14.87
N ASP A 37 53.04 -7.16 13.79
CA ASP A 37 53.43 -6.88 12.40
C ASP A 37 54.96 -6.91 12.20
N LYS A 38 55.60 -7.96 12.73
CA LYS A 38 57.06 -8.13 12.65
C LYS A 38 57.48 -9.59 12.69
N SER A 39 58.63 -9.87 12.08
CA SER A 39 59.34 -11.14 12.22
C SER A 39 59.91 -11.31 13.63
N VAL A 40 59.83 -12.53 14.15
CA VAL A 40 60.38 -12.96 15.44
C VAL A 40 61.55 -13.89 15.18
N SER A 41 62.69 -13.63 15.84
CA SER A 41 63.83 -14.53 15.70
C SER A 41 63.52 -15.91 16.29
N ILE A 42 63.93 -16.93 15.56
CA ILE A 42 63.76 -18.35 15.88
C ILE A 42 65.07 -19.01 16.32
N ASP A 43 66.15 -18.24 16.47
CA ASP A 43 67.47 -18.75 16.81
C ASP A 43 67.50 -19.39 18.21
N GLN A 44 66.71 -18.83 19.13
CA GLN A 44 66.54 -19.36 20.48
C GLN A 44 65.08 -19.27 20.94
N ARG A 45 64.57 -20.34 21.56
CA ARG A 45 63.21 -20.40 22.14
C ARG A 45 62.93 -19.23 23.10
N GLY A 46 63.95 -18.78 23.84
CA GLY A 46 63.83 -17.65 24.77
C GLY A 46 63.41 -16.34 24.08
N GLN A 47 63.80 -16.11 22.83
CA GLN A 47 63.45 -14.89 22.08
C GLN A 47 61.97 -14.87 21.68
N VAL A 48 61.41 -16.03 21.35
CA VAL A 48 59.97 -16.18 21.06
C VAL A 48 59.15 -15.93 22.33
N ILE A 49 59.57 -16.49 23.46
CA ILE A 49 58.90 -16.26 24.75
C ILE A 49 59.01 -14.79 25.19
N GLN A 50 60.18 -14.16 25.01
CA GLN A 50 60.38 -12.75 25.32
C GLN A 50 59.48 -11.86 24.46
N HIS A 51 59.28 -12.20 23.19
CA HIS A 51 58.32 -11.52 22.32
C HIS A 51 56.89 -11.63 22.85
N ILE A 52 56.44 -12.84 23.20
CA ILE A 52 55.08 -13.10 23.73
C ILE A 52 54.85 -12.30 25.02
N ASN A 53 55.85 -12.28 25.91
CA ASN A 53 55.75 -11.61 27.19
C ASN A 53 55.93 -10.09 27.11
N ALA A 54 56.33 -9.52 25.97
CA ALA A 54 56.48 -8.08 25.82
C ALA A 54 55.13 -7.36 25.98
N SER A 55 55.11 -6.25 26.74
CA SER A 55 53.91 -5.43 26.96
C SER A 55 53.25 -4.97 25.65
N LYS A 56 54.08 -4.67 24.63
CA LYS A 56 53.63 -4.32 23.28
C LYS A 56 52.84 -5.44 22.60
N HIS A 57 53.27 -6.69 22.74
CA HIS A 57 52.57 -7.85 22.15
C HIS A 57 51.23 -8.10 22.81
N ARG A 58 51.20 -8.12 24.15
CA ARG A 58 49.96 -8.30 24.92
C ARG A 58 48.93 -7.21 24.59
N GLY A 59 49.35 -5.94 24.59
CA GLY A 59 48.47 -4.82 24.24
C GLY A 59 47.93 -4.89 22.80
N ASN A 60 48.74 -5.30 21.83
CA ASN A 60 48.29 -5.44 20.45
C ASN A 60 47.38 -6.66 20.24
N ARG A 61 47.65 -7.76 20.93
CA ARG A 61 46.82 -8.98 20.89
C ARG A 61 45.43 -8.72 21.46
N ASP A 62 45.33 -8.05 22.61
CA ASP A 62 44.05 -7.71 23.23
C ASP A 62 43.23 -6.74 22.36
N ARG A 63 43.88 -5.78 21.69
CA ARG A 63 43.23 -4.90 20.71
C ARG A 63 42.66 -5.68 19.52
N LYS A 64 43.40 -6.65 18.97
CA LYS A 64 42.92 -7.48 17.85
C LYS A 64 41.81 -8.45 18.26
N LEU A 65 41.85 -9.01 19.47
CA LEU A 65 40.78 -9.86 20.00
C LEU A 65 39.47 -9.07 20.20
N LYS A 66 39.54 -7.83 20.72
CA LYS A 66 38.37 -6.93 20.79
C LYS A 66 37.85 -6.52 19.41
N PHE A 67 38.75 -6.34 18.43
CA PHE A 67 38.36 -6.01 17.06
C PHE A 67 37.69 -7.20 16.34
N GLN A 68 38.14 -8.44 16.60
CA GLN A 68 37.50 -9.66 16.09
C GLN A 68 36.14 -9.95 16.75
N GLN A 69 35.94 -9.60 18.03
CA GLN A 69 34.64 -9.73 18.70
C GLN A 69 33.54 -8.85 18.06
N ASN A 70 33.92 -7.73 17.44
CA ASN A 70 33.00 -6.85 16.70
C ASN A 70 32.75 -7.29 15.25
N PHE A 71 33.52 -8.23 14.71
CA PHE A 71 33.40 -8.71 13.32
C PHE A 71 32.89 -10.16 13.23
N ILE A 72 33.12 -10.99 14.25
CA ILE A 72 32.62 -12.37 14.38
C ILE A 72 31.35 -12.37 15.26
N SER A 73 30.35 -11.58 14.85
CA SER A 73 28.95 -11.78 15.27
C SER A 73 28.09 -12.31 14.11
N THR A 74 28.72 -12.74 13.01
CA THR A 74 28.06 -13.24 11.80
C THR A 74 28.77 -14.47 11.24
N SER A 75 28.97 -15.50 12.06
CA SER A 75 29.23 -16.87 11.58
C SER A 75 29.11 -17.87 12.72
N SER A 76 27.97 -17.87 13.39
CA SER A 76 27.50 -19.05 14.11
C SER A 76 26.15 -19.40 13.54
N GLU A 77 26.08 -20.53 12.83
CA GLU A 77 24.88 -21.35 12.70
C GLU A 77 24.49 -21.84 14.12
N SER A 78 24.07 -20.91 14.96
CA SER A 78 22.99 -21.18 15.88
C SER A 78 21.74 -20.76 15.14
N THR A 79 20.77 -21.64 15.03
CA THR A 79 19.38 -21.21 14.88
C THR A 79 19.10 -20.30 16.06
N ASN A 80 19.32 -19.00 15.85
CA ASN A 80 19.02 -17.95 16.81
C ASN A 80 17.49 -17.91 16.81
N SER A 81 16.87 -18.80 17.59
CA SER A 81 15.42 -18.97 17.59
C SER A 81 14.84 -17.60 17.89
N LYS A 82 14.24 -16.96 16.87
CA LYS A 82 13.63 -15.65 17.03
C LYS A 82 12.68 -15.75 18.22
N SER A 83 12.76 -14.77 19.12
CA SER A 83 11.92 -14.79 20.31
C SER A 83 10.45 -14.77 19.87
N VAL A 84 9.71 -15.83 20.22
CA VAL A 84 8.28 -15.95 19.91
C VAL A 84 7.52 -14.75 20.48
N PHE A 85 7.83 -14.35 21.72
CA PHE A 85 7.27 -13.16 22.35
C PHE A 85 7.51 -11.87 21.53
N ASN A 86 8.73 -11.65 21.03
CA ASN A 86 9.03 -10.45 20.24
C ASN A 86 8.34 -10.47 18.87
N ASP A 87 8.17 -11.65 18.27
CA ASP A 87 7.42 -11.83 17.03
C ASP A 87 5.94 -11.50 17.25
N ASP A 88 5.32 -12.08 18.27
CA ASP A 88 3.93 -11.83 18.65
C ASP A 88 3.71 -10.36 19.02
N LEU A 89 4.63 -9.75 19.77
CA LEU A 89 4.57 -8.34 20.10
C LEU A 89 4.67 -7.45 18.85
N CYS A 90 5.60 -7.74 17.94
CA CYS A 90 5.75 -6.99 16.69
C CYS A 90 4.47 -7.08 15.85
N ARG A 91 3.95 -8.30 15.70
CA ARG A 91 2.71 -8.61 14.99
C ARG A 91 1.52 -7.88 15.59
N ALA A 92 1.33 -7.94 16.91
CA ALA A 92 0.23 -7.28 17.61
C ALA A 92 0.28 -5.75 17.42
N LEU A 93 1.46 -5.14 17.53
CA LEU A 93 1.63 -3.69 17.34
C LEU A 93 1.35 -3.26 15.89
N ILE A 94 1.85 -4.01 14.90
CA ILE A 94 1.59 -3.73 13.48
C ILE A 94 0.10 -3.83 13.19
N ARG A 95 -0.56 -4.92 13.60
CA ARG A 95 -1.98 -5.17 13.33
C ARG A 95 -2.91 -4.17 14.02
N SER A 96 -2.51 -3.66 15.18
CA SER A 96 -3.28 -2.67 15.94
C SER A 96 -2.99 -1.22 15.53
N ASP A 97 -2.25 -0.96 14.45
CA ASP A 97 -1.77 0.37 14.05
C ASP A 97 -1.01 1.11 15.18
N ILE A 98 -0.32 0.36 16.05
CA ILE A 98 0.51 0.92 17.12
C ILE A 98 1.95 1.05 16.61
N PRO A 99 2.54 2.26 16.62
CA PRO A 99 3.92 2.45 16.19
C PRO A 99 4.91 1.73 17.11
N LEU A 100 5.89 1.06 16.52
CA LEU A 100 6.94 0.37 17.28
C LEU A 100 7.70 1.31 18.23
N PHE A 101 7.84 2.61 17.90
CA PHE A 101 8.53 3.57 18.77
C PHE A 101 7.81 3.78 20.11
N LYS A 102 6.53 3.40 20.23
CA LYS A 102 5.81 3.45 21.51
C LYS A 102 6.44 2.55 22.58
N LEU A 103 7.22 1.55 22.19
CA LEU A 103 8.01 0.72 23.10
C LEU A 103 9.12 1.49 23.83
N LYS A 104 9.52 2.67 23.32
CA LYS A 104 10.48 3.56 24.00
C LYS A 104 9.86 4.33 25.16
N ASN A 105 8.52 4.39 25.26
CA ASN A 105 7.86 5.05 26.37
C ASN A 105 8.12 4.25 27.67
N VAL A 106 8.75 4.90 28.66
CA VAL A 106 9.17 4.25 29.91
C VAL A 106 8.00 3.67 30.70
N ALA A 107 6.86 4.35 30.73
CA ALA A 107 5.67 3.86 31.45
C ALA A 107 5.07 2.63 30.76
N PHE A 108 4.92 2.69 29.43
CA PHE A 108 4.45 1.54 28.63
C PHE A 108 5.37 0.34 28.79
N LYS A 109 6.68 0.56 28.66
CA LYS A 109 7.70 -0.47 28.81
C LYS A 109 7.66 -1.11 30.20
N LYS A 110 7.71 -0.32 31.27
CA LYS A 110 7.65 -0.83 32.66
C LYS A 110 6.36 -1.62 32.92
N CYS A 111 5.22 -1.14 32.40
CA CYS A 111 3.94 -1.83 32.54
C CYS A 111 3.99 -3.22 31.87
N MET A 112 4.42 -3.27 30.62
CA MET A 112 4.52 -4.53 29.87
C MET A 112 5.53 -5.48 30.51
N GLU A 113 6.71 -5.01 30.92
CA GLU A 113 7.73 -5.83 31.60
C GLU A 113 7.20 -6.38 32.93
N LYS A 114 6.47 -5.58 33.72
CA LYS A 114 5.86 -6.00 34.99
C LYS A 114 4.89 -7.17 34.82
N TYR A 115 3.99 -7.09 33.84
CA TYR A 115 2.89 -8.07 33.72
C TYR A 115 3.22 -9.24 32.78
N THR A 116 4.14 -9.08 31.84
CA THR A 116 4.53 -10.18 30.93
C THR A 116 5.73 -10.98 31.44
N GLY A 117 6.53 -10.45 32.37
CA GLY A 117 7.79 -11.06 32.79
C GLY A 117 8.89 -11.06 31.72
N HIS A 118 8.63 -10.47 30.54
CA HIS A 118 9.57 -10.40 29.43
C HIS A 118 10.20 -9.01 29.35
N LYS A 119 11.50 -8.96 29.03
CA LYS A 119 12.17 -7.69 28.71
C LYS A 119 11.66 -7.16 27.38
N ILE A 120 11.24 -5.90 27.34
CA ILE A 120 10.69 -5.32 26.13
C ILE A 120 11.82 -4.85 25.20
N PRO A 121 11.84 -5.31 23.93
CA PRO A 121 12.87 -4.96 22.97
C PRO A 121 12.81 -3.48 22.60
N ASP A 122 13.94 -2.94 22.16
CA ASP A 122 13.93 -1.62 21.51
C ASP A 122 13.21 -1.70 20.15
N GLU A 123 12.57 -0.61 19.76
CA GLU A 123 11.93 -0.45 18.45
C GLU A 123 12.84 -0.92 17.29
N SER A 124 14.12 -0.57 17.33
CA SER A 124 15.08 -0.94 16.28
C SER A 124 15.31 -2.45 16.19
N THR A 125 15.17 -3.17 17.31
CA THR A 125 15.27 -4.63 17.35
C THR A 125 14.08 -5.27 16.64
N LEU A 126 12.86 -4.81 16.93
CA LEU A 126 11.66 -5.29 16.24
C LEU A 126 11.69 -4.96 14.75
N ARG A 127 12.04 -3.71 14.41
CA ARG A 127 12.09 -3.25 13.03
C ARG A 127 13.05 -4.07 12.16
N LYS A 128 14.26 -4.34 12.65
CA LYS A 128 15.29 -5.04 11.87
C LYS A 128 15.04 -6.55 11.74
N ASN A 129 14.53 -7.17 12.80
CA ASN A 129 14.56 -8.64 12.91
C ASN A 129 13.19 -9.30 12.72
N TYR A 130 12.08 -8.58 12.92
CA TYR A 130 10.73 -9.15 13.01
C TYR A 130 9.76 -8.58 11.97
N VAL A 131 9.79 -7.28 11.63
CA VAL A 131 8.84 -6.66 10.67
C VAL A 131 8.79 -7.38 9.34
N ARG A 132 9.96 -7.74 8.77
CA ARG A 132 10.02 -8.48 7.51
C ARG A 132 9.37 -9.86 7.62
N GLY A 133 9.56 -10.58 8.72
CA GLY A 133 8.92 -11.88 8.94
C GLY A 133 7.40 -11.78 9.03
N VAL A 134 6.87 -10.75 9.72
CA VAL A 134 5.43 -10.48 9.79
C VAL A 134 4.85 -10.19 8.39
N TYR A 135 5.59 -9.43 7.57
CA TYR A 135 5.21 -9.18 6.18
C TYR A 135 5.23 -10.45 5.32
N GLU A 136 6.32 -11.23 5.36
CA GLU A 136 6.47 -12.47 4.59
C GLU A 136 5.39 -13.48 4.96
N GLU A 137 5.04 -13.61 6.23
CA GLU A 137 3.91 -14.45 6.66
C GLU A 137 2.58 -13.91 6.14
N THR A 138 2.38 -12.59 6.17
CA THR A 138 1.15 -11.98 5.64
C THR A 138 1.00 -12.28 4.15
N ILE A 139 2.07 -12.10 3.38
CA ILE A 139 2.10 -12.48 1.96
C ILE A 139 1.82 -13.97 1.81
N SER A 140 2.47 -14.84 2.60
CA SER A 140 2.24 -16.28 2.55
C SER A 140 0.77 -16.65 2.81
N LYS A 141 0.09 -15.95 3.72
CA LYS A 141 -1.35 -16.13 3.96
C LYS A 141 -2.18 -15.70 2.77
N ILE A 142 -1.88 -14.56 2.16
CA ILE A 142 -2.56 -14.10 0.94
C ILE A 142 -2.36 -15.13 -0.17
N GLN A 143 -1.12 -15.57 -0.40
CA GLN A 143 -0.78 -16.60 -1.38
C GLN A 143 -1.54 -17.90 -1.13
N ASN A 144 -1.68 -18.36 0.12
CA ASN A 144 -2.43 -19.58 0.44
C ASN A 144 -3.94 -19.42 0.22
N ILE A 145 -4.52 -18.26 0.54
CA ILE A 145 -5.94 -17.98 0.34
C ILE A 145 -6.28 -17.91 -1.15
N ILE A 146 -5.47 -17.18 -1.93
CA ILE A 146 -5.64 -17.04 -3.37
C ILE A 146 -5.31 -18.37 -4.07
N ALA A 147 -4.19 -19.00 -3.71
CA ALA A 147 -3.60 -20.18 -4.32
C ALA A 147 -3.47 -20.00 -5.84
N ASP A 148 -3.85 -21.01 -6.62
CA ASP A 148 -3.92 -20.94 -8.08
C ASP A 148 -5.34 -20.57 -8.55
N GLY A 149 -6.11 -19.86 -7.73
CA GLY A 149 -7.47 -19.44 -8.09
C GLY A 149 -7.46 -18.35 -9.17
N PRO A 150 -8.55 -18.23 -9.95
CA PRO A 150 -8.74 -17.04 -10.78
C PRO A 150 -8.86 -15.81 -9.88
N ILE A 151 -8.34 -14.67 -10.34
CA ILE A 151 -8.28 -13.43 -9.58
C ILE A 151 -8.78 -12.23 -10.38
N TRP A 152 -9.19 -11.21 -9.63
CA TRP A 152 -9.25 -9.84 -10.09
C TRP A 152 -8.16 -9.02 -9.39
N VAL A 153 -7.67 -7.99 -10.08
CA VAL A 153 -6.62 -7.11 -9.59
C VAL A 153 -7.06 -5.65 -9.74
N GLY A 154 -7.08 -4.91 -8.64
CA GLY A 154 -7.33 -3.48 -8.62
C GLY A 154 -6.02 -2.70 -8.53
N VAL A 155 -5.82 -1.72 -9.40
CA VAL A 155 -4.63 -0.85 -9.38
C VAL A 155 -5.05 0.60 -9.45
N ASP A 156 -4.49 1.40 -8.56
CA ASP A 156 -4.67 2.84 -8.55
C ASP A 156 -3.45 3.51 -7.90
N GLU A 157 -3.32 4.81 -8.07
CA GLU A 157 -2.25 5.60 -7.47
C GLU A 157 -2.75 6.87 -6.78
N THR A 158 -1.97 7.34 -5.81
CA THR A 158 -2.19 8.62 -5.14
C THR A 158 -0.87 9.34 -4.98
N THR A 159 -0.92 10.66 -4.81
CA THR A 159 0.19 11.40 -4.22
C THR A 159 0.00 11.46 -2.71
N ASP A 160 1.01 11.08 -1.93
CA ASP A 160 0.93 11.14 -0.48
C ASP A 160 1.32 12.51 0.11
N ALA A 161 1.25 12.63 1.43
CA ALA A 161 1.50 13.89 2.14
C ALA A 161 2.96 14.38 2.09
N ASP A 162 3.89 13.52 1.67
CA ASP A 162 5.30 13.86 1.46
C ASP A 162 5.60 14.09 -0.04
N GLY A 163 4.58 14.04 -0.90
CA GLY A 163 4.71 14.27 -2.34
C GLY A 163 5.14 13.02 -3.13
N ARG A 164 5.19 11.84 -2.50
CA ARG A 164 5.55 10.59 -3.19
C ARG A 164 4.36 10.07 -3.99
N TYR A 165 4.63 9.51 -5.18
CA TYR A 165 3.61 8.80 -5.94
C TYR A 165 3.53 7.37 -5.43
N ILE A 166 2.42 7.02 -4.78
CA ILE A 166 2.22 5.71 -4.18
C ILE A 166 1.19 4.97 -4.99
N ALA A 167 1.49 3.74 -5.36
CA ALA A 167 0.55 2.87 -6.04
C ALA A 167 0.28 1.61 -5.22
N ASN A 168 -0.99 1.26 -5.14
CA ASN A 168 -1.47 0.09 -4.43
C ASN A 168 -2.04 -0.92 -5.41
N VAL A 169 -1.76 -2.20 -5.17
CA VAL A 169 -2.30 -3.33 -5.91
C VAL A 169 -3.13 -4.18 -4.95
N ILE A 170 -4.43 -4.19 -5.20
CA ILE A 170 -5.40 -5.03 -4.49
C ILE A 170 -5.62 -6.30 -5.31
N VAL A 171 -5.67 -7.45 -4.65
CA VAL A 171 -6.03 -8.73 -5.27
C VAL A 171 -7.23 -9.34 -4.57
N GLY A 172 -8.16 -9.92 -5.33
CA GLY A 172 -9.25 -10.72 -4.78
C GLY A 172 -9.45 -12.01 -5.58
N LYS A 173 -9.83 -13.08 -4.88
CA LYS A 173 -10.11 -14.38 -5.50
C LYS A 173 -11.49 -14.37 -6.15
N LEU A 174 -11.57 -14.77 -7.40
CA LEU A 174 -12.84 -14.98 -8.09
C LEU A 174 -13.36 -16.37 -7.79
N SER A 175 -14.61 -16.46 -7.31
CA SER A 175 -15.24 -17.71 -6.93
C SER A 175 -16.76 -17.62 -6.99
N THR A 176 -17.44 -18.75 -6.76
CA THR A 176 -18.91 -18.80 -6.64
C THR A 176 -19.46 -18.07 -5.44
N GLU A 177 -18.60 -17.73 -4.48
CA GLU A 177 -18.91 -17.01 -3.24
C GLU A 177 -18.13 -15.69 -3.17
N PRO A 178 -18.64 -14.68 -2.44
CA PRO A 178 -17.94 -13.43 -2.25
C PRO A 178 -16.63 -13.66 -1.48
N SER A 179 -15.53 -13.13 -2.00
CA SER A 179 -14.22 -13.19 -1.34
C SER A 179 -13.80 -11.82 -0.82
N LYS A 180 -12.96 -11.82 0.23
CA LYS A 180 -12.37 -10.58 0.76
C LYS A 180 -11.12 -10.24 -0.05
N PRO A 181 -10.96 -8.99 -0.52
CA PRO A 181 -9.74 -8.56 -1.19
C PRO A 181 -8.61 -8.26 -0.20
N PHE A 182 -7.38 -8.29 -0.70
CA PHE A 182 -6.15 -8.04 0.05
C PHE A 182 -5.30 -6.99 -0.64
N LEU A 183 -4.69 -6.10 0.14
CA LEU A 183 -3.58 -5.28 -0.35
C LEU A 183 -2.35 -6.17 -0.49
N LEU A 184 -2.00 -6.50 -1.73
CA LEU A 184 -0.89 -7.38 -2.06
C LEU A 184 0.43 -6.62 -2.16
N TYR A 185 0.39 -5.45 -2.80
CA TYR A 185 1.59 -4.69 -3.13
C TYR A 185 1.35 -3.19 -2.97
N CYS A 186 2.33 -2.50 -2.40
CA CYS A 186 2.32 -1.05 -2.17
C CYS A 186 3.73 -0.56 -2.52
N GLU A 187 3.85 0.33 -3.50
CA GLU A 187 5.15 0.78 -4.01
C GLU A 187 5.17 2.27 -4.31
N GLU A 188 6.33 2.89 -4.10
CA GLU A 188 6.62 4.26 -4.52
C GLU A 188 7.06 4.25 -5.99
N LEU A 189 6.34 5.00 -6.81
CA LEU A 189 6.63 5.15 -8.23
C LEU A 189 7.48 6.41 -8.46
N ASN A 190 8.57 6.26 -9.21
CA ASN A 190 9.36 7.41 -9.66
C ASN A 190 8.56 8.35 -10.59
N LYS A 191 7.55 7.81 -11.28
CA LYS A 191 6.67 8.53 -12.21
C LYS A 191 5.39 7.74 -12.47
N CYS A 192 4.27 8.41 -12.66
CA CYS A 192 2.99 7.79 -13.03
C CYS A 192 2.86 7.74 -14.56
N ASN A 193 3.04 6.57 -15.16
CA ASN A 193 2.73 6.31 -16.56
C ASN A 193 2.49 4.82 -16.80
N HIS A 194 2.03 4.47 -18.01
CA HIS A 194 1.67 3.10 -18.35
C HIS A 194 2.79 2.08 -18.11
N LYS A 195 4.08 2.42 -18.34
CA LYS A 195 5.19 1.49 -18.15
C LYS A 195 5.42 1.16 -16.68
N THR A 196 5.40 2.18 -15.81
CA THR A 196 5.59 1.97 -14.37
C THR A 196 4.42 1.22 -13.75
N ILE A 197 3.19 1.45 -14.23
CA ILE A 197 2.02 0.66 -13.83
C ILE A 197 2.14 -0.80 -14.29
N CYS A 198 2.57 -1.07 -15.53
CA CYS A 198 2.78 -2.45 -15.99
C CYS A 198 3.86 -3.17 -15.18
N GLN A 199 4.96 -2.48 -14.84
CA GLN A 199 6.03 -3.03 -13.99
C GLN A 199 5.51 -3.32 -12.58
N LEU A 200 4.78 -2.38 -11.98
CA LEU A 200 4.13 -2.56 -10.68
C LEU A 200 3.22 -3.79 -10.68
N PHE A 201 2.37 -3.93 -11.71
CA PHE A 201 1.46 -5.05 -11.87
C PHE A 201 2.21 -6.38 -11.91
N ASN A 202 3.22 -6.50 -12.78
CA ASN A 202 4.00 -7.73 -12.93
C ASN A 202 4.80 -8.07 -11.66
N ASN A 203 5.36 -7.08 -10.98
CA ASN A 203 6.04 -7.29 -9.70
C ASN A 203 5.07 -7.82 -8.64
N ALA A 204 3.86 -7.26 -8.55
CA ALA A 204 2.82 -7.75 -7.65
C ALA A 204 2.42 -9.20 -7.98
N MET A 205 2.25 -9.54 -9.27
CA MET A 205 1.95 -10.91 -9.67
C MET A 205 3.09 -11.88 -9.33
N GLY A 206 4.36 -11.44 -9.43
CA GLY A 206 5.52 -12.22 -8.99
C GLY A 206 5.57 -12.41 -7.46
N VAL A 207 5.07 -11.43 -6.68
CA VAL A 207 4.86 -11.59 -5.23
C VAL A 207 3.74 -12.58 -4.94
N LEU A 208 2.67 -12.61 -5.74
CA LEU A 208 1.57 -13.56 -5.55
C LEU A 208 1.97 -15.00 -5.92
N TRP A 209 2.70 -15.17 -7.03
CA TRP A 209 3.13 -16.48 -7.53
C TRP A 209 4.65 -16.52 -7.73
N PRO A 210 5.42 -16.77 -6.65
CA PRO A 210 6.88 -16.72 -6.69
C PRO A 210 7.50 -17.83 -7.55
N ASN A 211 6.77 -18.92 -7.80
CA ASN A 211 7.22 -20.06 -8.62
C ASN A 211 6.86 -19.91 -10.11
N GLY A 212 6.34 -18.76 -10.53
CA GLY A 212 5.93 -18.48 -11.89
C GLY A 212 4.52 -17.89 -11.95
N ILE A 213 4.37 -16.77 -12.67
CA ILE A 213 3.09 -16.06 -12.78
C ILE A 213 2.08 -16.92 -13.57
N ILE A 214 0.89 -17.11 -13.01
CA ILE A 214 -0.18 -17.86 -13.66
C ILE A 214 -1.04 -16.90 -14.50
N HIS A 215 -0.53 -16.52 -15.67
CA HIS A 215 -1.12 -15.48 -16.53
C HIS A 215 -2.60 -15.72 -16.88
N ASN A 216 -3.00 -16.98 -17.10
CA ASN A 216 -4.39 -17.34 -17.46
C ASN A 216 -5.38 -17.13 -16.32
N ASN A 217 -4.92 -17.05 -15.06
CA ASN A 217 -5.80 -16.90 -13.90
C ASN A 217 -6.07 -15.44 -13.55
N VAL A 218 -5.50 -14.48 -14.29
CA VAL A 218 -5.80 -13.06 -14.12
C VAL A 218 -6.96 -12.70 -15.05
N LEU A 219 -8.19 -12.68 -14.52
CA LEU A 219 -9.39 -12.51 -15.35
C LEU A 219 -9.88 -11.06 -15.44
N LEU A 220 -9.57 -10.23 -14.44
CA LEU A 220 -10.06 -8.85 -14.39
C LEU A 220 -8.99 -7.91 -13.85
N LEU A 221 -8.76 -6.81 -14.58
CA LEU A 221 -8.00 -5.65 -14.14
C LEU A 221 -8.96 -4.48 -13.92
N LEU A 222 -8.92 -3.86 -12.76
CA LEU A 222 -9.77 -2.73 -12.40
C LEU A 222 -8.93 -1.49 -12.10
N THR A 223 -9.14 -0.41 -12.85
CA THR A 223 -8.40 0.84 -12.70
C THR A 223 -9.31 2.07 -12.80
N ASP A 224 -8.75 3.26 -12.63
CA ASP A 224 -9.40 4.48 -13.10
C ASP A 224 -9.43 4.55 -14.64
N ALA A 225 -10.05 5.61 -15.18
CA ALA A 225 -10.16 5.84 -16.62
C ALA A 225 -9.07 6.79 -17.17
N ALA A 226 -7.96 6.98 -16.46
CA ALA A 226 -6.88 7.83 -16.93
C ALA A 226 -6.24 7.24 -18.20
N PRO A 227 -5.82 8.08 -19.17
CA PRO A 227 -5.31 7.58 -20.44
C PRO A 227 -4.11 6.62 -20.31
N TYR A 228 -3.24 6.82 -19.32
CA TYR A 228 -2.11 5.91 -19.10
C TYR A 228 -2.52 4.60 -18.42
N MET A 229 -3.58 4.57 -17.61
CA MET A 229 -4.14 3.33 -17.08
C MET A 229 -4.79 2.51 -18.19
N CYS A 230 -5.59 3.14 -19.05
CA CYS A 230 -6.14 2.46 -20.24
C CYS A 230 -5.03 1.96 -21.18
N LYS A 231 -3.94 2.71 -21.32
CA LYS A 231 -2.79 2.25 -22.08
C LYS A 231 -2.06 1.09 -21.39
N ALA A 232 -1.95 1.09 -20.06
CA ALA A 232 -1.37 -0.02 -19.31
C ALA A 232 -2.22 -1.29 -19.44
N GLY A 233 -3.54 -1.18 -19.28
CA GLY A 233 -4.48 -2.29 -19.47
C GLY A 233 -4.33 -2.95 -20.83
N LYS A 234 -4.26 -2.16 -21.91
CA LYS A 234 -4.01 -2.68 -23.27
C LYS A 234 -2.67 -3.40 -23.43
N VAL A 235 -1.62 -2.94 -22.74
CA VAL A 235 -0.31 -3.61 -22.79
C VAL A 235 -0.36 -4.90 -22.01
N LEU A 236 -1.00 -4.92 -20.84
CA LEU A 236 -1.16 -6.10 -20.00
C LEU A 236 -2.01 -7.17 -20.70
N ASP A 237 -3.04 -6.77 -21.44
CA ASP A 237 -3.87 -7.66 -22.26
C ASP A 237 -3.04 -8.51 -23.24
N THR A 238 -1.91 -7.98 -23.75
CA THR A 238 -0.98 -8.73 -24.61
C THR A 238 -0.26 -9.87 -23.88
N PHE A 239 -0.08 -9.78 -22.55
CA PHE A 239 0.65 -10.76 -21.74
C PHE A 239 -0.26 -11.63 -20.86
N TYR A 240 -1.49 -11.21 -20.63
CA TYR A 240 -2.48 -11.90 -19.79
C TYR A 240 -3.71 -12.20 -20.64
N PRO A 241 -3.74 -13.35 -21.35
CA PRO A 241 -4.69 -13.60 -22.45
C PRO A 241 -6.16 -13.72 -22.03
N ARG A 242 -6.44 -13.79 -20.72
CA ARG A 242 -7.78 -13.90 -20.14
C ARG A 242 -8.26 -12.61 -19.47
N ILE A 243 -7.42 -11.58 -19.42
CA ILE A 243 -7.68 -10.37 -18.64
C ILE A 243 -8.71 -9.49 -19.34
N VAL A 244 -9.71 -9.05 -18.59
CA VAL A 244 -10.59 -7.96 -19.00
C VAL A 244 -10.16 -6.71 -18.27
N HIS A 245 -9.81 -5.65 -19.00
CA HIS A 245 -9.57 -4.36 -18.39
C HIS A 245 -10.89 -3.61 -18.22
N LEU A 246 -11.33 -3.39 -16.99
CA LEU A 246 -12.50 -2.59 -16.65
C LEU A 246 -12.06 -1.30 -15.96
N THR A 247 -12.62 -0.16 -16.36
CA THR A 247 -12.48 1.08 -15.59
C THR A 247 -13.62 1.22 -14.58
N CYS A 248 -13.33 1.77 -13.41
CA CYS A 248 -14.26 1.91 -12.30
C CYS A 248 -15.57 2.63 -12.69
N LEU A 249 -16.72 1.97 -12.49
CA LEU A 249 -18.03 2.53 -12.82
C LEU A 249 -18.45 3.67 -11.88
N VAL A 250 -18.00 3.67 -10.62
CA VAL A 250 -18.23 4.81 -9.71
C VAL A 250 -17.52 6.06 -10.22
N HIS A 251 -16.30 5.93 -10.76
CA HIS A 251 -15.62 7.05 -11.43
C HIS A 251 -16.38 7.53 -12.66
N ALA A 252 -17.04 6.65 -13.41
CA ALA A 252 -17.91 7.06 -14.51
C ALA A 252 -19.06 7.95 -14.02
N PHE A 253 -19.75 7.59 -12.94
CA PHE A 253 -20.81 8.41 -12.35
C PHE A 253 -20.29 9.74 -11.78
N HIS A 254 -19.12 9.75 -11.15
CA HIS A 254 -18.49 11.00 -10.70
C HIS A 254 -18.22 11.97 -11.85
N ARG A 255 -17.82 11.49 -13.03
CA ARG A 255 -17.66 12.34 -14.23
C ARG A 255 -18.98 12.92 -14.73
N ILE A 256 -20.09 12.21 -14.54
CA ILE A 256 -21.42 12.74 -14.85
C ILE A 256 -21.84 13.80 -13.83
N ALA A 257 -21.64 13.55 -12.54
CA ALA A 257 -21.87 14.54 -11.50
C ALA A 257 -21.04 15.82 -11.73
N GLU A 258 -19.79 15.68 -12.19
CA GLU A 258 -18.95 16.81 -12.57
C GLU A 258 -19.51 17.57 -13.79
N THR A 259 -19.97 16.85 -14.81
CA THR A 259 -20.60 17.45 -16.00
C THR A 259 -21.85 18.23 -15.62
N ILE A 260 -22.69 17.69 -14.73
CA ILE A 260 -23.87 18.35 -14.18
C ILE A 260 -23.45 19.62 -13.44
N ARG A 261 -22.48 19.53 -12.53
CA ARG A 261 -21.97 20.68 -11.76
C ARG A 261 -21.56 21.84 -12.67
N PHE A 262 -20.91 21.56 -13.80
CA PHE A 262 -20.51 22.59 -14.77
C PHE A 262 -21.68 23.29 -15.48
N GLN A 263 -22.86 22.66 -15.56
CA GLN A 263 -24.06 23.31 -16.13
C GLN A 263 -24.74 24.28 -15.15
N PHE A 264 -24.48 24.16 -13.85
CA PHE A 264 -25.13 24.95 -12.80
C PHE A 264 -24.14 25.87 -12.09
N SER A 265 -23.67 26.90 -12.79
CA SER A 265 -22.64 27.84 -12.30
C SER A 265 -23.04 28.57 -11.00
N GLU A 266 -24.31 28.94 -10.81
CA GLU A 266 -24.79 29.55 -9.55
C GLU A 266 -24.69 28.57 -8.37
N VAL A 267 -25.06 27.30 -8.59
CA VAL A 267 -24.98 26.25 -7.56
C VAL A 267 -23.51 25.95 -7.23
N ASP A 268 -22.65 25.85 -8.24
CA ASP A 268 -21.21 25.64 -8.04
C ASP A 268 -20.56 26.82 -7.31
N SER A 269 -20.93 28.06 -7.69
CA SER A 269 -20.49 29.28 -7.02
C SER A 269 -20.95 29.32 -5.57
N LEU A 270 -22.20 28.94 -5.28
CA LEU A 270 -22.72 28.83 -3.92
C LEU A 270 -21.86 27.85 -3.09
N ILE A 271 -21.69 26.62 -3.57
CA ILE A 271 -20.91 25.58 -2.86
C ILE A 271 -19.47 26.06 -2.62
N SER A 272 -18.84 26.68 -3.62
CA SER A 272 -17.49 27.21 -3.52
C SER A 272 -17.36 28.32 -2.47
N ASN A 273 -18.30 29.28 -2.46
CA ASN A 273 -18.29 30.36 -1.48
C ASN A 273 -18.59 29.85 -0.05
N VAL A 274 -19.56 28.94 0.11
CA VAL A 274 -19.85 28.30 1.39
C VAL A 274 -18.61 27.58 1.94
N LYS A 275 -17.90 26.81 1.12
CA LYS A 275 -16.63 26.18 1.54
C LYS A 275 -15.60 27.21 2.01
N LYS A 276 -15.46 28.35 1.33
CA LYS A 276 -14.55 29.44 1.73
C LYS A 276 -14.94 30.08 3.07
N ILE A 277 -16.24 30.17 3.38
CA ILE A 277 -16.72 30.71 4.66
C ILE A 277 -16.26 29.83 5.83
N PHE A 278 -16.33 28.51 5.69
CA PHE A 278 -15.95 27.60 6.77
C PHE A 278 -14.45 27.26 6.80
N LEU A 279 -13.73 27.50 5.70
CA LEU A 279 -12.30 27.21 5.62
C LEU A 279 -11.51 27.99 6.70
N LYS A 280 -10.82 27.26 7.58
CA LYS A 280 -9.96 27.82 8.64
C LYS A 280 -10.66 28.79 9.61
N ALA A 281 -11.97 28.64 9.85
CA ALA A 281 -12.71 29.45 10.81
C ALA A 281 -13.37 28.61 11.90
N PRO A 282 -12.61 28.17 12.93
CA PRO A 282 -13.12 27.29 13.99
C PRO A 282 -14.34 27.85 14.73
N SER A 283 -14.37 29.18 14.96
CA SER A 283 -15.51 29.84 15.61
C SER A 283 -16.80 29.70 14.80
N ARG A 284 -16.76 29.96 13.49
CA ARG A 284 -17.93 29.80 12.60
C ARG A 284 -18.39 28.35 12.51
N VAL A 285 -17.44 27.42 12.46
CA VAL A 285 -17.73 25.98 12.48
C VAL A 285 -18.43 25.58 13.79
N GLN A 286 -17.94 26.07 14.92
CA GLN A 286 -18.54 25.79 16.23
C GLN A 286 -19.96 26.36 16.32
N THR A 287 -20.14 27.65 15.99
CA THR A 287 -21.46 28.29 16.00
C THR A 287 -22.45 27.58 15.06
N PHE A 288 -22.01 27.13 13.89
CA PHE A 288 -22.87 26.36 12.99
C PHE A 288 -23.31 25.03 13.59
N LYS A 289 -22.38 24.29 14.24
CA LYS A 289 -22.71 23.04 14.94
C LYS A 289 -23.64 23.26 16.14
N ASP A 290 -23.45 24.36 16.87
CA ASP A 290 -24.28 24.69 18.03
C ASP A 290 -25.72 25.03 17.60
N MET A 291 -25.88 25.72 16.46
CA MET A 291 -27.20 26.07 15.91
C MET A 291 -27.88 24.93 15.15
N TYR A 292 -27.10 24.09 14.47
CA TYR A 292 -27.58 23.02 13.59
C TYR A 292 -26.81 21.72 13.84
N PRO A 293 -27.01 21.07 15.00
CA PRO A 293 -26.24 19.88 15.39
C PRO A 293 -26.44 18.70 14.44
N ASP A 294 -27.60 18.61 13.78
CA ASP A 294 -27.95 17.52 12.88
C ASP A 294 -27.45 17.72 11.43
N LEU A 295 -26.92 18.91 11.11
CA LEU A 295 -26.39 19.20 9.77
C LEU A 295 -24.89 18.91 9.71
N THR A 296 -24.49 18.14 8.72
CA THR A 296 -23.08 17.91 8.41
C THR A 296 -22.44 19.19 7.87
N LEU A 297 -21.20 19.46 8.29
CA LEU A 297 -20.39 20.52 7.67
C LEU A 297 -20.21 20.24 6.17
N PRO A 298 -20.09 21.29 5.34
CA PRO A 298 -19.70 21.09 3.95
C PRO A 298 -18.39 20.30 3.89
N PRO A 299 -18.25 19.35 2.96
CA PRO A 299 -17.04 18.54 2.85
C PRO A 299 -15.83 19.46 2.66
N GLU A 300 -14.74 19.15 3.36
CA GLU A 300 -13.48 19.89 3.22
C GLU A 300 -13.13 19.97 1.73
N PRO A 301 -12.69 21.13 1.22
CA PRO A 301 -12.19 21.19 -0.15
C PRO A 301 -11.09 20.14 -0.29
N ILE A 302 -11.16 19.30 -1.34
CA ILE A 302 -10.11 18.31 -1.61
C ILE A 302 -8.84 19.10 -1.91
N ILE A 303 -7.98 19.26 -0.89
CA ILE A 303 -6.70 19.96 -1.00
C ILE A 303 -5.70 19.01 -1.65
N THR A 304 -5.92 18.69 -2.92
CA THR A 304 -4.88 18.11 -3.78
C THR A 304 -4.57 19.10 -4.86
N ARG A 305 -3.36 19.67 -4.75
CA ARG A 305 -2.67 20.60 -5.67
C ARG A 305 -2.93 22.09 -5.39
N TRP A 306 -1.89 22.67 -4.77
CA TRP A 306 -1.45 24.08 -4.68
C TRP A 306 -1.75 24.81 -3.37
N GLY A 307 -0.68 24.99 -2.59
CA GLY A 307 -0.33 26.25 -1.92
C GLY A 307 -1.18 26.67 -0.72
N TYR A 308 -0.49 26.93 0.39
CA TYR A 308 -1.01 27.70 1.52
C TYR A 308 -1.35 29.14 1.07
N VAL A 309 -2.52 29.36 0.48
CA VAL A 309 -3.08 30.71 0.41
C VAL A 309 -3.74 30.99 1.75
N VAL A 310 -3.13 31.88 2.52
CA VAL A 310 -3.77 32.55 3.65
C VAL A 310 -4.94 33.33 3.06
N ILE A 311 -6.14 32.76 3.13
CA ILE A 311 -7.36 33.49 2.80
C ILE A 311 -7.49 34.60 3.85
N SER A 312 -7.45 35.85 3.40
CA SER A 312 -7.56 37.00 4.28
C SER A 312 -8.99 37.13 4.81
N TYR A 313 -9.21 37.80 5.94
CA TYR A 313 -10.56 38.09 6.44
C TYR A 313 -11.47 38.78 5.39
N SER A 314 -10.88 39.53 4.46
CA SER A 314 -11.56 40.19 3.34
C SER A 314 -12.23 39.19 2.39
N ASP A 315 -11.57 38.08 2.12
CA ASP A 315 -12.09 37.05 1.20
C ASP A 315 -13.29 36.30 1.77
N ALA A 316 -13.32 36.11 3.10
CA ALA A 316 -14.48 35.53 3.79
C ALA A 316 -15.69 36.47 3.78
N ALA A 317 -15.49 37.77 3.98
CA ALA A 317 -16.57 38.76 3.90
C ALA A 317 -17.16 38.85 2.49
N MET A 318 -16.32 38.85 1.46
CA MET A 318 -16.77 38.79 0.06
C MET A 318 -17.52 37.49 -0.25
N ALA A 319 -17.07 36.34 0.28
CA ALA A 319 -17.75 35.07 0.11
C ALA A 319 -19.13 35.06 0.81
N ILE A 320 -19.25 35.65 2.01
CA ILE A 320 -20.53 35.81 2.70
C ILE A 320 -21.47 36.66 1.86
N LYS A 321 -21.03 37.85 1.41
CA LYS A 321 -21.85 38.75 0.58
C LYS A 321 -22.37 38.04 -0.67
N LYS A 322 -21.49 37.39 -1.43
CA LYS A 322 -21.87 36.62 -2.63
C LYS A 322 -22.81 35.46 -2.32
N THR A 323 -22.63 34.79 -1.18
CA THR A 323 -23.52 33.69 -0.75
C THR A 323 -24.92 34.22 -0.46
N THR A 324 -25.04 35.35 0.25
CA THR A 324 -26.33 35.99 0.53
C THR A 324 -27.03 36.42 -0.76
N GLU A 325 -26.32 37.07 -1.68
CA GLU A 325 -26.85 37.47 -2.99
C GLU A 325 -27.34 36.26 -3.80
N LEU A 326 -26.59 35.16 -3.79
CA LEU A 326 -26.98 33.92 -4.49
C LEU A 326 -28.19 33.25 -3.86
N ILE A 327 -28.30 33.22 -2.53
CA ILE A 327 -29.45 32.62 -1.82
C ILE A 327 -30.76 33.34 -2.17
N GLU A 328 -30.70 34.65 -2.42
CA GLU A 328 -31.83 35.46 -2.86
C GLU A 328 -32.18 35.27 -4.36
N SER A 329 -31.32 34.62 -5.14
CA SER A 329 -31.55 34.33 -6.56
C SER A 329 -32.68 33.31 -6.75
N LYS A 330 -33.74 33.72 -7.46
CA LYS A 330 -34.79 32.79 -7.93
C LYS A 330 -34.24 31.71 -8.87
N ASN A 331 -33.21 32.04 -9.63
CA ASN A 331 -32.58 31.09 -10.56
C ASN A 331 -31.88 29.96 -9.78
N LEU A 332 -31.19 30.28 -8.68
CA LEU A 332 -30.60 29.27 -7.80
C LEU A 332 -31.67 28.32 -7.25
N GLN A 333 -32.81 28.83 -6.79
CA GLN A 333 -33.92 28.01 -6.29
C GLN A 333 -34.43 27.04 -7.36
N ASN A 334 -34.65 27.54 -8.59
CA ASN A 334 -35.07 26.72 -9.72
C ASN A 334 -34.02 25.66 -10.09
N ASN A 335 -32.74 26.02 -10.10
CA ASN A 335 -31.63 25.11 -10.38
C ASN A 335 -31.54 23.99 -9.33
N LEU A 336 -31.65 24.32 -8.05
CA LEU A 336 -31.64 23.34 -6.96
C LEU A 336 -32.85 22.40 -7.03
N ALA A 337 -34.04 22.93 -7.33
CA ALA A 337 -35.24 22.12 -7.53
C ALA A 337 -35.07 21.14 -8.70
N PHE A 338 -34.51 21.60 -9.82
CA PHE A 338 -34.23 20.75 -10.97
C PHE A 338 -33.19 19.65 -10.65
N ILE A 339 -32.08 20.00 -10.01
CA ILE A 339 -31.03 19.03 -9.64
C ILE A 339 -31.59 17.98 -8.66
N SER A 340 -32.29 18.43 -7.61
CA SER A 340 -32.85 17.53 -6.60
C SER A 340 -33.87 16.56 -7.19
N THR A 341 -34.71 17.03 -8.12
CA THR A 341 -35.73 16.20 -8.76
C THR A 341 -35.13 15.20 -9.73
N ASN A 342 -34.15 15.62 -10.54
CA ASN A 342 -33.69 14.84 -11.69
C ASN A 342 -32.39 14.06 -11.46
N PHE A 343 -31.54 14.46 -10.50
CA PHE A 343 -30.20 13.88 -10.35
C PHE A 343 -29.92 13.29 -8.95
N ARG A 344 -30.88 13.34 -8.02
CA ARG A 344 -30.73 12.76 -6.68
C ARG A 344 -30.36 11.27 -6.71
N PHE A 345 -30.89 10.53 -7.67
CA PHE A 345 -30.62 9.10 -7.83
C PHE A 345 -29.13 8.76 -8.02
N LEU A 346 -28.30 9.71 -8.48
CA LEU A 346 -26.86 9.52 -8.63
C LEU A 346 -26.19 9.25 -7.26
N VAL A 347 -26.66 9.93 -6.21
CA VAL A 347 -26.16 9.73 -4.84
C VAL A 347 -26.46 8.31 -4.36
N ASP A 348 -27.68 7.85 -4.58
CA ASP A 348 -28.11 6.50 -4.21
C ASP A 348 -27.35 5.44 -5.01
N THR A 349 -27.17 5.67 -6.32
CA THR A 349 -26.44 4.79 -7.24
C THR A 349 -24.98 4.63 -6.80
N ILE A 350 -24.27 5.74 -6.57
CA ILE A 350 -22.88 5.71 -6.10
C ILE A 350 -22.77 5.03 -4.74
N SER A 351 -23.71 5.29 -3.83
CA SER A 351 -23.70 4.68 -2.50
C SER A 351 -23.88 3.17 -2.55
N LYS A 352 -24.84 2.69 -3.36
CA LYS A 352 -25.05 1.24 -3.57
C LYS A 352 -23.82 0.57 -4.19
N LEU A 353 -23.22 1.19 -5.22
CA LEU A 353 -22.03 0.67 -5.90
C LEU A 353 -20.75 0.69 -5.04
N LYS A 354 -20.76 1.42 -3.91
CA LYS A 354 -19.66 1.41 -2.92
C LYS A 354 -19.78 0.26 -1.90
N THR A 355 -20.91 -0.45 -1.87
CA THR A 355 -21.06 -1.62 -1.00
C THR A 355 -20.20 -2.78 -1.49
N SER A 356 -19.78 -3.66 -0.57
CA SER A 356 -18.93 -4.81 -0.91
C SER A 356 -19.75 -6.09 -1.03
N LYS A 357 -19.18 -7.14 -1.65
CA LYS A 357 -19.79 -8.49 -1.76
C LYS A 357 -21.06 -8.58 -2.60
N MET A 358 -21.36 -7.55 -3.40
CA MET A 358 -22.49 -7.56 -4.32
C MET A 358 -22.21 -8.46 -5.54
N PRO A 359 -23.15 -9.31 -5.98
CA PRO A 359 -23.04 -10.02 -7.24
C PRO A 359 -22.90 -9.05 -8.42
N LEU A 360 -22.23 -9.51 -9.47
CA LEU A 360 -22.04 -8.77 -10.71
C LEU A 360 -23.38 -8.40 -11.36
N THR A 361 -24.36 -9.30 -11.30
CA THR A 361 -25.70 -9.09 -11.87
C THR A 361 -26.42 -7.93 -11.21
N GLU A 362 -26.38 -7.86 -9.87
CA GLU A 362 -27.00 -6.78 -9.09
C GLU A 362 -26.25 -5.45 -9.29
N SER A 363 -24.91 -5.51 -9.30
CA SER A 363 -24.07 -4.32 -9.53
C SER A 363 -24.37 -3.66 -10.88
N LEU A 364 -24.53 -4.46 -11.95
CA LEU A 364 -24.84 -3.95 -13.28
C LEU A 364 -26.32 -3.60 -13.45
N GLU A 365 -27.23 -4.21 -12.70
CA GLU A 365 -28.64 -3.78 -12.66
C GLU A 365 -28.77 -2.36 -12.10
N ILE A 366 -28.01 -2.02 -11.04
CA ILE A 366 -27.94 -0.65 -10.51
C ILE A 366 -27.46 0.33 -11.59
N VAL A 367 -26.51 -0.08 -12.43
CA VAL A 367 -26.01 0.74 -13.54
C VAL A 367 -27.09 0.92 -14.61
N ASP A 368 -27.77 -0.16 -15.01
CA ASP A 368 -28.87 -0.12 -15.98
C ASP A 368 -30.01 0.80 -15.51
N ASP A 369 -30.38 0.73 -14.23
CA ASP A 369 -31.42 1.59 -13.67
C ASP A 369 -31.01 3.06 -13.60
N ALA A 370 -29.72 3.34 -13.36
CA ALA A 370 -29.18 4.69 -13.45
C ALA A 370 -29.16 5.20 -14.90
N ILE A 371 -28.87 4.34 -15.89
CA ILE A 371 -28.97 4.69 -17.32
C ILE A 371 -30.42 5.08 -17.65
N LYS A 372 -31.40 4.23 -17.30
CA LYS A 372 -32.83 4.51 -17.55
C LYS A 372 -33.28 5.83 -16.91
N GLN A 373 -32.78 6.15 -15.71
CA GLN A 373 -33.09 7.41 -15.04
C GLN A 373 -32.45 8.62 -15.75
N LEU A 374 -31.19 8.51 -16.20
CA LEU A 374 -30.55 9.55 -17.02
C LEU A 374 -31.31 9.81 -18.33
N GLU A 375 -31.82 8.75 -18.98
CA GLU A 375 -32.58 8.87 -20.22
C GLU A 375 -33.92 9.60 -20.05
N ARG A 376 -34.45 9.65 -18.84
CA ARG A 376 -35.71 10.37 -18.51
C ARG A 376 -35.50 11.83 -18.16
N VAL A 377 -34.26 12.28 -17.96
CA VAL A 377 -33.98 13.68 -17.60
C VAL A 377 -34.36 14.59 -18.77
N PRO A 378 -35.24 15.59 -18.55
CA PRO A 378 -35.71 16.45 -19.63
C PRO A 378 -34.70 17.54 -20.03
N GLY A 379 -34.88 18.07 -21.23
CA GLY A 379 -34.16 19.25 -21.73
C GLY A 379 -32.73 18.99 -22.17
N GLU A 380 -32.04 20.07 -22.56
CA GLU A 380 -30.68 20.01 -23.11
C GLU A 380 -29.66 19.40 -22.14
N ILE A 381 -29.84 19.65 -20.83
CA ILE A 381 -28.98 19.08 -19.78
C ILE A 381 -29.12 17.55 -19.74
N GLY A 382 -30.34 17.02 -19.90
CA GLY A 382 -30.58 15.58 -19.98
C GLY A 382 -29.89 14.95 -21.19
N VAL A 383 -30.04 15.57 -22.37
CA VAL A 383 -29.36 15.12 -23.61
C VAL A 383 -27.83 15.14 -23.46
N LEU A 384 -27.28 16.21 -22.89
CA LEU A 384 -25.84 16.36 -22.66
C LEU A 384 -25.31 15.30 -21.68
N THR A 385 -25.98 15.11 -20.54
CA THR A 385 -25.52 14.16 -19.51
C THR A 385 -25.65 12.71 -19.98
N ASN A 386 -26.73 12.37 -20.69
CA ASN A 386 -26.94 11.06 -21.27
C ASN A 386 -25.89 10.74 -22.35
N SER A 387 -25.68 11.63 -23.32
CA SER A 387 -24.65 11.46 -24.36
C SER A 387 -23.25 11.35 -23.76
N LYS A 388 -22.95 12.15 -22.72
CA LYS A 388 -21.69 12.05 -21.97
C LYS A 388 -21.54 10.68 -21.33
N PHE A 389 -22.57 10.14 -20.68
CA PHE A 389 -22.51 8.86 -19.99
C PHE A 389 -22.34 7.69 -20.96
N LYS A 390 -23.09 7.69 -22.07
CA LYS A 390 -22.90 6.71 -23.16
C LYS A 390 -21.45 6.71 -23.65
N ASN A 391 -20.88 7.89 -23.91
CA ASN A 391 -19.47 8.00 -24.33
C ASN A 391 -18.48 7.48 -23.28
N VAL A 392 -18.75 7.69 -21.99
CA VAL A 392 -17.90 7.18 -20.90
C VAL A 392 -17.94 5.66 -20.81
N LEU A 393 -19.13 5.05 -20.96
CA LEU A 393 -19.29 3.60 -20.95
C LEU A 393 -18.71 2.95 -22.22
N GLU A 394 -18.90 3.54 -23.39
CA GLU A 394 -18.31 3.07 -24.66
C GLU A 394 -16.77 3.06 -24.63
N LYS A 395 -16.17 4.02 -23.92
CA LYS A 395 -14.71 4.09 -23.74
C LYS A 395 -14.17 3.15 -22.67
N ASN A 396 -15.04 2.48 -21.91
CA ASN A 396 -14.63 1.52 -20.91
C ASN A 396 -14.32 0.16 -21.59
N PRO A 397 -13.05 -0.24 -21.66
CA PRO A 397 -12.61 -1.32 -22.55
C PRO A 397 -13.30 -2.66 -22.26
N GLY A 398 -13.56 -2.97 -20.99
CA GLY A 398 -14.13 -4.24 -20.55
C GLY A 398 -15.63 -4.22 -20.29
N PHE A 399 -16.30 -3.07 -20.40
CA PHE A 399 -17.70 -2.93 -19.97
C PHE A 399 -18.62 -3.89 -20.72
N ASN A 400 -18.49 -3.97 -22.05
CA ASN A 400 -19.32 -4.86 -22.87
C ASN A 400 -19.07 -6.35 -22.59
N THR A 401 -17.82 -6.74 -22.30
CA THR A 401 -17.48 -8.11 -21.93
C THR A 401 -18.15 -8.50 -20.62
N VAL A 402 -18.09 -7.63 -19.61
CA VAL A 402 -18.72 -7.88 -18.31
C VAL A 402 -20.26 -7.91 -18.41
N MET A 403 -20.86 -7.07 -19.26
CA MET A 403 -22.29 -7.11 -19.59
C MET A 403 -22.68 -8.44 -20.25
N SER A 404 -21.84 -8.96 -21.15
CA SER A 404 -22.07 -10.26 -21.81
C SER A 404 -22.01 -11.41 -20.81
N ILE A 405 -21.03 -11.40 -19.89
CA ILE A 405 -20.93 -12.38 -18.80
C ILE A 405 -22.17 -12.34 -17.91
N ARG A 406 -22.65 -11.14 -17.55
CA ARG A 406 -23.89 -10.96 -16.80
C ARG A 406 -25.09 -11.58 -17.54
N ASP A 407 -25.21 -11.33 -18.83
CA ASP A 407 -26.34 -11.84 -19.61
C ASP A 407 -26.34 -13.37 -19.64
N ILE A 408 -25.17 -14.01 -19.79
CA ILE A 408 -25.01 -15.46 -19.66
C ILE A 408 -25.47 -15.94 -18.27
N LEU A 409 -25.03 -15.28 -17.19
CA LEU A 409 -25.42 -15.62 -15.81
C LEU A 409 -26.92 -15.48 -15.55
N LEU A 410 -27.62 -14.63 -16.31
CA LEU A 410 -29.07 -14.42 -16.25
C LEU A 410 -29.85 -15.27 -17.25
N ASN A 411 -29.18 -16.21 -17.95
CA ASN A 411 -29.77 -17.01 -19.03
C ASN A 411 -30.41 -16.15 -20.14
N LYS A 412 -29.74 -15.05 -20.50
CA LYS A 412 -30.09 -14.17 -21.62
C LYS A 412 -29.07 -14.37 -22.74
N THR A 413 -29.51 -14.23 -23.99
CA THR A 413 -28.61 -14.25 -25.13
C THR A 413 -27.72 -12.99 -25.10
N PRO A 414 -26.39 -13.13 -25.05
CA PRO A 414 -25.50 -11.99 -25.18
C PRO A 414 -25.72 -11.30 -26.51
N ASN A 415 -25.64 -9.97 -26.56
CA ASN A 415 -25.65 -9.28 -27.85
C ASN A 415 -24.40 -9.71 -28.66
N ASN A 416 -24.62 -10.17 -29.90
CA ASN A 416 -23.64 -10.80 -30.82
C ASN A 416 -22.36 -9.99 -31.16
N ASN A 417 -22.12 -8.84 -30.53
CA ASN A 417 -21.04 -7.91 -30.89
C ASN A 417 -19.85 -7.91 -29.91
N TYR A 418 -19.84 -8.72 -28.84
CA TYR A 418 -18.96 -8.41 -27.70
C TYR A 418 -18.30 -9.61 -27.02
N SER A 419 -17.19 -10.06 -27.60
CA SER A 419 -15.89 -10.37 -26.95
C SER A 419 -15.11 -11.37 -27.81
N GLU A 420 -13.81 -11.13 -28.01
CA GLU A 420 -12.90 -12.11 -28.66
C GLU A 420 -12.51 -13.24 -27.70
N ILE A 421 -12.76 -13.08 -26.39
CA ILE A 421 -12.30 -13.99 -25.34
C ILE A 421 -13.38 -15.05 -25.05
N GLU A 422 -13.14 -16.29 -25.47
CA GLU A 422 -14.00 -17.43 -25.15
C GLU A 422 -13.74 -17.94 -23.73
N TYR A 423 -14.52 -17.47 -22.75
CA TYR A 423 -14.47 -17.98 -21.38
C TYR A 423 -15.09 -19.36 -21.24
N THR A 424 -14.45 -20.21 -20.45
CA THR A 424 -15.01 -21.49 -20.01
C THR A 424 -16.19 -21.27 -19.04
N PRO A 425 -17.12 -22.23 -18.92
CA PRO A 425 -18.22 -22.13 -17.95
C PRO A 425 -17.73 -21.89 -16.52
N LYS A 426 -16.58 -22.47 -16.13
CA LYS A 426 -15.99 -22.29 -14.81
C LYS A 426 -15.53 -20.84 -14.57
N GLU A 427 -14.89 -20.23 -15.56
CA GLU A 427 -14.44 -18.82 -15.47
C GLU A 427 -15.63 -17.86 -15.36
N ILE A 428 -16.68 -18.09 -16.17
CA ILE A 428 -17.93 -17.31 -16.13
C ILE A 428 -18.55 -17.36 -14.72
N ILE A 429 -18.66 -18.55 -14.13
CA ILE A 429 -19.23 -18.73 -12.80
C ILE A 429 -18.36 -18.05 -11.72
N CYS A 430 -17.03 -18.11 -11.82
CA CYS A 430 -16.12 -17.44 -10.88
C CYS A 430 -16.23 -15.91 -10.91
N ILE A 431 -16.67 -15.32 -12.03
CA ILE A 431 -16.86 -13.87 -12.20
C ILE A 431 -18.16 -13.37 -11.53
N LYS A 432 -19.00 -14.27 -10.99
CA LYS A 432 -20.27 -13.92 -10.31
C LYS A 432 -20.15 -12.80 -9.27
N TYR A 433 -19.03 -12.72 -8.54
CA TYR A 433 -18.76 -11.68 -7.53
C TYR A 433 -17.60 -10.74 -7.92
N ALA A 434 -17.30 -10.64 -9.22
CA ALA A 434 -16.27 -9.73 -9.70
C ALA A 434 -16.68 -8.26 -9.46
N PRO A 435 -15.79 -7.41 -8.93
CA PRO A 435 -16.11 -6.02 -8.67
C PRO A 435 -16.16 -5.20 -9.97
N VAL A 436 -17.06 -4.22 -10.00
CA VAL A 436 -17.13 -3.22 -11.09
C VAL A 436 -16.63 -1.84 -10.66
N THR A 437 -16.13 -1.72 -9.43
CA THR A 437 -15.69 -0.46 -8.81
C THR A 437 -14.36 -0.63 -8.09
N SER A 438 -13.45 0.34 -8.23
CA SER A 438 -12.13 0.34 -7.58
C SER A 438 -12.19 0.76 -6.10
N VAL A 439 -13.35 0.63 -5.46
CA VAL A 439 -13.61 1.15 -4.09
C VAL A 439 -12.69 0.53 -3.05
N ASP A 440 -12.32 -0.73 -3.20
CA ASP A 440 -11.37 -1.37 -2.28
C ASP A 440 -9.95 -0.81 -2.43
N VAL A 441 -9.57 -0.36 -3.63
CA VAL A 441 -8.29 0.34 -3.84
C VAL A 441 -8.33 1.73 -3.20
N GLU A 442 -9.42 2.46 -3.34
CA GLU A 442 -9.61 3.77 -2.70
C GLU A 442 -9.62 3.68 -1.16
N ARG A 443 -10.31 2.68 -0.60
CA ARG A 443 -10.28 2.38 0.84
C ARG A 443 -8.87 2.08 1.32
N SER A 444 -8.06 1.44 0.48
CA SER A 444 -6.67 1.15 0.80
C SER A 444 -5.85 2.44 0.98
N PHE A 445 -6.11 3.48 0.16
CA PHE A 445 -5.46 4.77 0.32
C PHE A 445 -5.94 5.55 1.53
N ASN A 446 -7.21 5.43 1.92
CA ASN A 446 -7.69 6.04 3.15
C ASN A 446 -6.98 5.47 4.38
N ARG A 447 -6.82 4.14 4.44
CA ARG A 447 -6.03 3.50 5.49
C ARG A 447 -4.56 3.91 5.42
N TYR A 448 -3.96 3.96 4.23
CA TYR A 448 -2.58 4.43 4.04
C TYR A 448 -2.39 5.85 4.59
N LYS A 449 -3.29 6.79 4.26
CA LYS A 449 -3.29 8.16 4.75
C LYS A 449 -3.44 8.23 6.27
N ALA A 450 -4.32 7.40 6.85
CA ALA A 450 -4.49 7.29 8.30
C ALA A 450 -3.24 6.76 9.01
N MET A 451 -2.43 5.93 8.33
CA MET A 451 -1.15 5.45 8.83
C MET A 451 -0.01 6.47 8.67
N LEU A 452 0.02 7.24 7.59
CA LEU A 452 1.04 8.27 7.31
C LEU A 452 0.74 9.60 8.04
N ARG A 453 0.56 9.53 9.37
CA ARG A 453 0.30 10.71 10.22
C ARG A 453 1.53 11.62 10.28
N PRO A 454 1.40 12.93 10.61
CA PRO A 454 2.54 13.85 10.69
C PRO A 454 3.70 13.34 11.56
N ASN A 455 3.41 12.66 12.67
CA ASN A 455 4.41 12.06 13.55
C ASN A 455 5.03 10.74 13.03
N ARG A 456 4.63 10.27 11.85
CA ARG A 456 5.11 9.04 11.18
C ARG A 456 5.71 9.32 9.79
N ARG A 457 5.91 10.58 9.41
CA ARG A 457 6.54 10.96 8.11
C ARG A 457 8.06 10.68 8.03
N HIS A 458 8.66 10.25 9.14
CA HIS A 458 10.07 9.85 9.18
C HIS A 458 10.30 8.38 8.74
N PHE A 459 9.25 7.65 8.39
CA PHE A 459 9.40 6.30 7.84
C PHE A 459 10.09 6.36 6.47
N THR A 460 11.16 5.59 6.30
CA THR A 460 11.63 5.22 4.97
C THR A 460 10.54 4.41 4.28
N PHE A 461 10.26 4.68 3.00
CA PHE A 461 9.20 4.00 2.28
C PHE A 461 9.35 2.46 2.29
N GLU A 462 10.58 1.95 2.17
CA GLU A 462 10.90 0.52 2.28
C GLU A 462 10.40 -0.15 3.56
N ASN A 463 10.45 0.54 4.70
CA ASN A 463 9.90 0.01 5.95
C ASN A 463 8.39 0.23 6.03
N PHE A 464 7.90 1.31 5.44
CA PHE A 464 6.48 1.66 5.47
C PHE A 464 5.64 0.67 4.67
N LYS A 465 6.08 0.28 3.46
CA LYS A 465 5.34 -0.66 2.62
C LYS A 465 5.12 -2.02 3.29
N LEU A 466 6.13 -2.53 4.01
CA LEU A 466 6.01 -3.77 4.79
C LEU A 466 4.95 -3.62 5.89
N TYR A 467 4.95 -2.48 6.59
CA TYR A 467 4.01 -2.18 7.66
C TYR A 467 2.57 -2.06 7.13
N VAL A 468 2.38 -1.33 6.03
CA VAL A 468 1.08 -1.10 5.39
C VAL A 468 0.45 -2.43 4.96
N VAL A 469 1.17 -3.25 4.18
CA VAL A 469 0.65 -4.55 3.72
C VAL A 469 0.33 -5.48 4.90
N SER A 470 1.22 -5.54 5.90
CA SER A 470 1.03 -6.38 7.09
C SER A 470 -0.18 -5.98 7.93
N ASN A 471 -0.46 -4.68 8.05
CA ASN A 471 -1.61 -4.18 8.81
C ASN A 471 -2.94 -4.38 8.08
N PHE A 472 -2.93 -4.32 6.74
CA PHE A 472 -4.16 -4.36 5.95
C PHE A 472 -4.77 -5.76 5.86
N PHE A 473 -4.02 -6.79 6.25
CA PHE A 473 -4.54 -8.14 6.28
C PHE A 473 -5.72 -8.24 7.26
N PRO A 474 -6.88 -8.75 6.82
CA PRO A 474 -8.03 -8.86 7.70
C PRO A 474 -7.79 -9.89 8.80
N HIS A 475 -8.14 -9.50 10.03
CA HIS A 475 -8.11 -10.38 11.20
C HIS A 475 -9.53 -10.66 11.67
N GLU A 476 -9.74 -11.87 12.19
CA GLU A 476 -11.06 -12.47 12.49
C GLU A 476 -11.92 -11.65 13.48
N ASP A 477 -11.35 -10.64 14.16
CA ASP A 477 -12.00 -9.88 15.24
C ASP A 477 -12.17 -8.37 14.99
N TYR A 478 -11.81 -7.82 13.83
CA TYR A 478 -11.92 -6.38 13.57
C TYR A 478 -12.40 -6.08 12.14
N ASP A 479 -13.70 -6.28 11.89
CA ASP A 479 -14.39 -5.60 10.78
C ASP A 479 -14.60 -4.13 11.17
N SER A 480 -13.54 -3.34 11.04
CA SER A 480 -13.72 -1.90 10.90
C SER A 480 -14.21 -1.61 9.49
N GLU A 481 -15.53 -1.69 9.31
CA GLU A 481 -16.22 -0.72 8.45
C GLU A 481 -15.96 0.67 9.04
N LEU A 482 -14.74 1.16 8.88
CA LEU A 482 -14.48 2.59 8.93
C LEU A 482 -15.24 3.15 7.73
N ILE A 483 -16.47 3.58 7.99
CA ILE A 483 -17.28 4.41 7.11
C ILE A 483 -16.47 5.69 6.89
N PHE A 484 -15.59 5.66 5.90
CA PHE A 484 -15.00 6.87 5.34
C PHE A 484 -16.10 7.51 4.49
N ASN A 485 -16.88 8.39 5.11
CA ASN A 485 -17.70 9.35 4.37
C ASN A 485 -16.72 10.24 3.58
N PHE A 486 -16.77 10.12 2.26
CA PHE A 486 -16.10 11.02 1.31
C PHE A 486 -16.97 12.25 1.07
#